data_AF-A0A953U3Q8-F1
#
_entry.id   AF-A0A953U3Q8-F1
#
_cell.length_a   1.000
_cell.length_b   1.000
_cell.length_c   1.000
_cell.angle_alpha   90.00
_cell.angle_beta   90.00
_cell.angle_gamma   90.00
#
_symmetry.space_group_name_H-M   'P 1'
#
loop_
_entity.id
_entity.type
_entity.pdbx_description
1 polymer ?
#
loop_
_entity_poly.entity_id
_entity_poly.type
_entity_poly.pdbx_seq_one_letter_code
_entity_poly.pdbx_strand_id
1 'polypeptide(L)'
;MGQPRNRITLATILLSLASASGQFLANSYTCQNCPPGLLIASHDDSFGDPDAIGIYQDIRVAQMVSDRGLFDFFPIVGCHFANTPLPDSRSGVCYGYGKVPLEMVARLKKLGIIVVSHSFSHVSHPNMTPDAIVSEMRLMQDLLSPFENDLGIYAYRCPGLNCGAREASLVNAAPDLSTVLKGPIGADVGGWFLLPDGTPVGGDWWFYANDRTAHEACTYYTQAIRFWIRSHGLIMLLHVRTEVMTGSDDNRNFPPDLFGCIVDTLSQPDTQLNGPRVTFGPLDAVEGFLGNVQAGPAESITAEFGSADGYGNVLFADANKDGLADAFKARDGGVFVLTSNGKQLGQSTAYPQVPIADPEWPAKFNYKFWAVDLHGTGRADIIYPTSAGLMRAPAIGKGNAVAYGPPALLTAYFKDWDPALLDSVAFGDTNGDGHQDIVAWTPNGVIQLIYDGAGQYVLSPSGIEFFSSTGGWQDPQYRTTLQVRDINGDGFADVCMRGVADYYCAINNRRGGFYWPMSWSKKFRDAQRWDDPVQYKSLSLAKINGTIGLAGGTIYGVVFQEKDPDNFQFLLHRVLNNTDYSALPDWKSERFASQLTFADIQGAGNEDPIAQRTDGLFRMPLQILKR
;
A
#
# COMPACT_ATOMS: atom_id res chain seq x y z
N MET A 1 -61.53 -14.32 14.64
CA MET A 1 -60.88 -13.18 15.32
C MET A 1 -59.38 -13.47 15.25
N GLY A 2 -58.61 -13.07 14.23
CA GLY A 2 -58.31 -11.70 13.79
C GLY A 2 -57.56 -11.00 14.93
N GLN A 3 -56.25 -10.73 14.92
CA GLN A 3 -55.26 -10.44 13.88
C GLN A 3 -53.82 -10.87 14.32
N PRO A 4 -52.81 -10.83 13.42
CA PRO A 4 -51.50 -11.49 13.60
C PRO A 4 -50.34 -10.57 14.02
N ARG A 5 -49.29 -11.20 14.58
CA ARG A 5 -47.86 -10.86 14.51
C ARG A 5 -47.42 -9.42 14.82
N ASN A 6 -46.95 -9.19 16.05
CA ASN A 6 -45.86 -8.24 16.32
C ASN A 6 -44.56 -9.01 16.55
N ARG A 7 -43.96 -9.52 15.46
CA ARG A 7 -42.50 -9.62 15.39
C ARG A 7 -42.02 -8.24 14.99
N ILE A 8 -41.75 -7.38 15.98
CA ILE A 8 -40.96 -6.18 15.77
C ILE A 8 -39.54 -6.69 15.52
N THR A 9 -39.20 -6.89 14.25
CA THR A 9 -37.81 -7.11 13.83
C THR A 9 -37.00 -5.87 14.20
N LEU A 10 -35.93 -6.05 14.98
CA LEU A 10 -34.91 -5.03 15.31
C LEU A 10 -34.34 -4.30 14.07
N ALA A 11 -34.62 -4.77 12.86
CA ALA A 11 -34.12 -4.24 11.59
C ALA A 11 -34.83 -2.97 11.08
N THR A 12 -35.92 -2.50 11.70
CA THR A 12 -36.76 -1.43 11.12
C THR A 12 -36.79 -0.11 11.91
N ILE A 13 -36.06 0.02 13.03
CA ILE A 13 -36.15 1.21 13.91
C ILE A 13 -34.86 2.07 13.99
N LEU A 14 -33.76 1.74 13.30
CA LEU A 14 -32.52 2.56 13.33
C LEU A 14 -31.95 2.95 11.95
N LEU A 15 -32.80 3.00 10.92
CA LEU A 15 -32.43 3.45 9.57
C LEU A 15 -33.22 4.69 9.13
N SER A 16 -33.51 5.59 10.07
CA SER A 16 -33.96 6.95 9.72
C SER A 16 -32.76 7.79 9.29
N LEU A 17 -32.42 7.66 8.00
CA LEU A 17 -31.78 8.70 7.18
C LEU A 17 -30.60 9.42 7.84
N ALA A 18 -29.44 8.76 7.96
CA ALA A 18 -28.19 9.49 7.80
C ALA A 18 -28.25 10.14 6.41
N SER A 19 -28.53 11.44 6.32
CA SER A 19 -28.77 12.08 5.02
C SER A 19 -27.47 12.14 4.23
N ALA A 20 -27.27 11.20 3.32
CA ALA A 20 -26.34 11.34 2.21
C ALA A 20 -26.87 12.25 1.11
N SER A 21 -27.28 13.45 1.52
CA SER A 21 -27.32 14.59 0.63
C SER A 21 -26.25 15.57 1.09
N GLY A 22 -24.99 15.21 0.79
CA GLY A 22 -23.89 16.14 0.59
C GLY A 22 -23.34 16.91 1.80
N GLN A 23 -22.27 16.38 2.40
CA GLN A 23 -21.07 17.22 2.64
C GLN A 23 -20.14 17.24 1.41
N PHE A 24 -20.64 16.72 0.28
CA PHE A 24 -20.08 16.91 -1.05
C PHE A 24 -20.25 18.36 -1.45
N LEU A 25 -19.29 19.19 -1.07
CA LEU A 25 -19.18 20.47 -1.72
C LEU A 25 -18.75 20.22 -3.16
N ALA A 26 -19.49 20.82 -4.10
CA ALA A 26 -19.14 20.72 -5.50
C ALA A 26 -17.67 21.11 -5.68
N ASN A 27 -16.91 20.27 -6.40
CA ASN A 27 -15.48 20.42 -6.64
C ASN A 27 -14.55 20.15 -5.44
N SER A 28 -14.97 19.34 -4.45
CA SER A 28 -14.06 18.77 -3.44
C SER A 28 -13.61 17.36 -3.80
N TYR A 29 -12.38 17.00 -3.41
CA TYR A 29 -11.91 15.62 -3.44
C TYR A 29 -12.58 14.81 -2.32
N THR A 30 -13.33 13.77 -2.70
CA THR A 30 -13.93 12.79 -1.81
C THR A 30 -13.64 11.38 -2.32
N CYS A 31 -14.01 10.35 -1.56
CA CYS A 31 -13.78 8.97 -1.99
C CYS A 31 -14.98 8.34 -2.72
N GLN A 32 -15.88 9.13 -3.32
CA GLN A 32 -17.02 8.59 -4.06
C GLN A 32 -16.65 7.73 -5.28
N ASN A 33 -15.49 7.99 -5.89
CA ASN A 33 -14.96 7.20 -7.01
C ASN A 33 -14.06 6.04 -6.56
N CYS A 34 -13.77 5.95 -5.27
CA CYS A 34 -12.92 4.92 -4.70
C CYS A 34 -13.63 3.56 -4.65
N PRO A 35 -12.86 2.45 -4.61
CA PRO A 35 -13.41 1.11 -4.45
C PRO A 35 -14.20 0.96 -3.13
N PRO A 36 -15.30 0.17 -3.13
CA PRO A 36 -15.93 -0.28 -1.90
C PRO A 36 -14.93 -0.92 -0.93
N GLY A 37 -15.15 -0.74 0.37
CA GLY A 37 -14.28 -1.24 1.43
C GLY A 37 -13.05 -0.38 1.74
N LEU A 38 -12.74 0.67 0.96
CA LEU A 38 -11.68 1.62 1.29
C LEU A 38 -12.15 2.68 2.29
N LEU A 39 -11.38 2.88 3.37
CA LEU A 39 -11.57 3.96 4.33
C LEU A 39 -10.26 4.77 4.47
N ILE A 40 -10.33 6.06 4.27
CA ILE A 40 -9.23 7.00 4.52
C ILE A 40 -9.56 7.76 5.80
N ALA A 41 -8.71 7.65 6.81
CA ALA A 41 -8.87 8.40 8.06
C ALA A 41 -8.25 9.79 7.94
N SER A 42 -8.82 10.74 8.68
CA SER A 42 -8.25 12.06 8.86
C SER A 42 -8.51 12.58 10.28
N HIS A 43 -7.56 13.35 10.80
CA HIS A 43 -7.66 14.01 12.09
C HIS A 43 -7.44 15.52 11.95
N ASP A 44 -8.53 16.27 11.97
CA ASP A 44 -8.57 17.72 11.77
C ASP A 44 -8.19 18.51 13.02
N ASP A 45 -7.90 19.80 12.79
CA ASP A 45 -7.59 20.82 13.78
C ASP A 45 -6.26 20.65 14.52
N SER A 46 -5.33 19.87 13.96
CA SER A 46 -3.97 19.74 14.47
C SER A 46 -3.20 21.07 14.44
N PHE A 47 -2.31 21.38 15.37
CA PHE A 47 -1.97 20.62 16.57
C PHE A 47 -2.78 21.01 17.82
N GLY A 48 -3.01 20.01 18.66
CA GLY A 48 -3.55 20.07 20.02
C GLY A 48 -2.78 20.90 21.02
N ASP A 49 -3.38 21.12 22.19
CA ASP A 49 -2.62 21.32 23.42
C ASP A 49 -2.12 19.97 23.96
N PRO A 50 -0.99 19.94 24.70
CA PRO A 50 -0.55 18.72 25.35
C PRO A 50 -1.43 18.40 26.56
N ASP A 51 -1.65 17.11 26.83
CA ASP A 51 -2.31 16.64 28.04
C ASP A 51 -1.52 16.94 29.33
N ALA A 52 -2.06 16.54 30.49
CA ALA A 52 -1.42 16.77 31.80
C ALA A 52 -0.06 16.10 32.00
N ILE A 53 0.35 15.16 31.13
CA ILE A 53 1.70 14.56 31.15
C ILE A 53 2.61 15.11 30.04
N GLY A 54 2.18 16.15 29.33
CA GLY A 54 2.97 16.89 28.36
C GLY A 54 2.98 16.28 26.95
N ILE A 55 2.04 15.41 26.61
CA ILE A 55 1.97 14.75 25.30
C ILE A 55 0.80 15.32 24.48
N TYR A 56 1.07 15.70 23.23
CA TYR A 56 0.03 16.11 22.29
C TYR A 56 -0.84 14.91 21.87
N GLN A 57 -2.17 15.08 21.87
CA GLN A 57 -3.10 14.05 21.44
C GLN A 57 -2.83 13.60 20.00
N ASP A 58 -2.43 14.53 19.11
CA ASP A 58 -2.04 14.25 17.73
C ASP A 58 -0.94 13.18 17.66
N ILE A 59 0.05 13.27 18.54
CA ILE A 59 1.17 12.33 18.60
C ILE A 59 0.72 10.96 19.11
N ARG A 60 -0.22 10.90 20.05
CA ARG A 60 -0.78 9.64 20.56
C ARG A 60 -1.54 8.91 19.47
N VAL A 61 -2.39 9.63 18.73
CA VAL A 61 -3.12 9.07 17.57
C VAL A 61 -2.14 8.63 16.50
N ALA A 62 -1.17 9.46 16.12
CA ALA A 62 -0.15 9.13 15.12
C ALA A 62 0.69 7.90 15.51
N GLN A 63 1.05 7.78 16.78
CA GLN A 63 1.77 6.61 17.29
C GLN A 63 0.89 5.36 17.19
N MET A 64 -0.39 5.44 17.52
CA MET A 64 -1.34 4.34 17.34
C MET A 64 -1.49 3.95 15.86
N VAL A 65 -1.59 4.93 14.95
CA VAL A 65 -1.62 4.71 13.49
C VAL A 65 -0.38 3.94 13.05
N SER A 66 0.81 4.39 13.46
CA SER A 66 2.08 3.76 13.13
C SER A 66 2.18 2.34 13.71
N ASP A 67 1.89 2.17 15.00
CA ASP A 67 2.00 0.89 15.70
C ASP A 67 1.03 -0.16 15.18
N ARG A 68 -0.14 0.29 14.75
CA ARG A 68 -1.14 -0.52 14.08
C ARG A 68 -0.97 -0.46 12.56
N GLY A 69 0.16 -0.06 11.96
CA GLY A 69 0.33 -0.02 10.50
C GLY A 69 -0.85 0.51 9.67
N LEU A 70 -1.61 1.49 10.21
CA LEU A 70 -2.75 2.13 9.58
C LEU A 70 -2.29 3.32 8.75
N PHE A 71 -3.22 3.97 8.06
CA PHE A 71 -2.97 5.21 7.35
C PHE A 71 -3.87 6.31 7.89
N ASP A 72 -3.36 7.53 7.83
CA ASP A 72 -4.03 8.71 8.32
C ASP A 72 -3.40 9.97 7.71
N PHE A 73 -4.18 11.05 7.67
CA PHE A 73 -3.64 12.36 7.33
C PHE A 73 -4.17 13.44 8.27
N PHE A 74 -3.33 14.43 8.53
CA PHE A 74 -3.55 15.43 9.57
C PHE A 74 -3.58 16.82 8.93
N PRO A 75 -4.77 17.43 8.78
CA PRO A 75 -4.87 18.84 8.44
C PRO A 75 -4.33 19.72 9.57
N ILE A 76 -3.22 20.40 9.27
CA ILE A 76 -2.50 21.25 10.21
C ILE A 76 -2.98 22.70 10.08
N VAL A 77 -3.15 23.36 11.23
CA VAL A 77 -3.49 24.77 11.38
C VAL A 77 -2.22 25.57 11.72
N GLY A 78 -1.95 26.61 10.93
CA GLY A 78 -0.69 27.35 11.01
C GLY A 78 -0.50 28.22 12.26
N CYS A 79 -1.59 28.73 12.84
CA CYS A 79 -1.54 29.68 13.94
C CYS A 79 -1.07 29.08 15.28
N HIS A 80 -0.89 27.76 15.39
CA HIS A 80 -0.45 27.16 16.66
C HIS A 80 1.05 27.24 16.91
N PHE A 81 1.80 27.40 15.83
CA PHE A 81 3.25 27.28 15.87
C PHE A 81 3.92 28.53 16.41
N ALA A 82 4.96 28.34 17.20
CA ALA A 82 5.74 29.45 17.71
C ALA A 82 6.39 30.26 16.58
N ASN A 83 6.50 31.58 16.80
CA ASN A 83 7.10 32.54 15.87
C ASN A 83 6.39 32.69 14.51
N THR A 84 5.11 32.31 14.41
CA THR A 84 4.27 32.61 13.25
C THR A 84 3.48 33.91 13.47
N PRO A 85 2.94 34.54 12.40
CA PRO A 85 2.05 35.70 12.54
C PRO A 85 0.91 35.47 13.54
N LEU A 86 0.51 36.54 14.24
CA LEU A 86 -0.56 36.45 15.23
C LEU A 86 -1.87 35.95 14.57
N PRO A 87 -2.61 35.07 15.26
CA PRO A 87 -3.86 34.55 14.73
C PRO A 87 -4.92 35.62 14.52
N ASP A 88 -5.75 35.41 13.50
CA ASP A 88 -6.94 36.24 13.26
C ASP A 88 -7.92 36.13 14.45
N SER A 89 -8.37 37.26 14.97
CA SER A 89 -9.30 37.32 16.10
C SER A 89 -10.66 36.68 15.85
N ARG A 90 -10.99 36.38 14.58
CA ARG A 90 -12.22 35.68 14.18
C ARG A 90 -12.09 34.16 14.36
N SER A 91 -10.90 33.65 14.62
CA SER A 91 -10.66 32.22 14.81
C SER A 91 -11.09 31.78 16.20
N GLY A 92 -12.00 30.80 16.26
CA GLY A 92 -12.41 30.18 17.52
C GLY A 92 -11.37 29.22 18.10
N VAL A 93 -10.44 28.73 17.29
CA VAL A 93 -9.46 27.71 17.71
C VAL A 93 -8.03 28.24 17.88
N CYS A 94 -7.75 29.47 17.42
CA CYS A 94 -6.42 30.08 17.54
C CYS A 94 -6.24 30.95 18.80
N TYR A 95 -7.08 30.81 19.84
CA TYR A 95 -7.00 31.63 21.05
C TYR A 95 -5.79 31.28 21.95
N GLY A 96 -4.74 32.11 21.93
CA GLY A 96 -3.56 31.97 22.82
C GLY A 96 -2.41 31.14 22.25
N TYR A 97 -2.41 30.88 20.93
CA TYR A 97 -1.50 29.94 20.30
C TYR A 97 -0.39 30.59 19.46
N GLY A 98 0.74 29.92 19.50
CA GLY A 98 2.08 30.43 19.18
C GLY A 98 3.14 29.73 20.03
N LYS A 99 2.87 28.50 20.48
CA LYS A 99 3.70 27.75 21.45
C LYS A 99 4.08 26.35 20.97
N VAL A 100 3.42 25.82 19.93
CA VAL A 100 3.74 24.50 19.40
C VAL A 100 5.06 24.59 18.61
N PRO A 101 6.06 23.76 18.91
CA PRO A 101 7.27 23.69 18.10
C PRO A 101 6.98 23.06 16.73
N LEU A 102 7.57 23.61 15.66
CA LEU A 102 7.43 23.06 14.31
C LEU A 102 7.98 21.62 14.19
N GLU A 103 8.87 21.22 15.11
CA GLU A 103 9.37 19.85 15.23
C GLU A 103 8.26 18.80 15.43
N MET A 104 7.08 19.19 15.93
CA MET A 104 5.95 18.27 16.05
C MET A 104 5.47 17.77 14.68
N VAL A 105 5.54 18.59 13.63
CA VAL A 105 5.26 18.15 12.24
C VAL A 105 6.28 17.11 11.78
N ALA A 106 7.56 17.33 12.10
CA ALA A 106 8.62 16.37 11.79
C ALA A 106 8.40 15.02 12.49
N ARG A 107 7.86 15.04 13.72
CA ARG A 107 7.52 13.82 14.47
C ARG A 107 6.37 13.05 13.83
N LEU A 108 5.31 13.72 13.37
CA LEU A 108 4.24 13.08 12.60
C LEU A 108 4.80 12.41 11.33
N LYS A 109 5.65 13.11 10.58
CA LYS A 109 6.30 12.57 9.37
C LYS A 109 7.12 11.31 9.66
N LYS A 110 7.89 11.30 10.76
CA LYS A 110 8.66 10.10 11.19
C LYS A 110 7.78 8.90 11.53
N LEU A 111 6.50 9.12 11.83
CA LEU A 111 5.50 8.07 12.05
C LEU A 111 4.77 7.66 10.76
N GLY A 112 5.17 8.22 9.60
CA GLY A 112 4.57 7.94 8.30
C GLY A 112 3.20 8.61 8.11
N ILE A 113 2.92 9.70 8.82
CA ILE A 113 1.68 10.47 8.71
C ILE A 113 1.81 11.51 7.60
N ILE A 114 0.78 11.61 6.76
CA ILE A 114 0.66 12.68 5.76
C ILE A 114 0.11 13.92 6.46
N VAL A 115 0.78 15.05 6.32
CA VAL A 115 0.29 16.34 6.82
C VAL A 115 -0.25 17.15 5.66
N VAL A 116 -1.32 17.91 5.89
CA VAL A 116 -1.95 18.72 4.84
C VAL A 116 -2.33 20.10 5.39
N SER A 117 -2.51 21.08 4.52
CA SER A 117 -2.93 22.44 4.92
C SER A 117 -4.37 22.44 5.45
N HIS A 118 -4.61 23.05 6.61
CA HIS A 118 -5.95 23.32 7.14
C HIS A 118 -6.32 24.81 7.13
N SER A 119 -5.59 25.65 6.40
CA SER A 119 -5.50 27.13 6.54
C SER A 119 -4.59 27.58 7.69
N PHE A 120 -4.17 28.84 7.63
CA PHE A 120 -3.21 29.40 8.59
C PHE A 120 -3.92 29.82 9.89
N SER A 121 -4.97 30.62 9.80
CA SER A 121 -5.71 31.22 10.91
C SER A 121 -6.96 30.45 11.33
N HIS A 122 -7.34 29.37 10.62
CA HIS A 122 -8.60 28.63 10.87
C HIS A 122 -9.85 29.53 10.87
N VAL A 123 -9.95 30.41 9.88
CA VAL A 123 -11.13 31.26 9.70
C VAL A 123 -12.02 30.65 8.62
N SER A 124 -13.34 30.71 8.82
CA SER A 124 -14.29 30.24 7.82
C SER A 124 -14.15 31.05 6.51
N HIS A 125 -13.69 30.39 5.44
CA HIS A 125 -13.39 31.03 4.15
C HIS A 125 -14.58 31.74 3.46
N PRO A 126 -15.85 31.27 3.59
CA PRO A 126 -16.99 32.02 3.08
C PRO A 126 -17.08 33.46 3.62
N ASN A 127 -16.51 33.72 4.80
CA ASN A 127 -16.50 35.04 5.45
C ASN A 127 -15.26 35.89 5.09
N MET A 128 -14.40 35.41 4.19
CA MET A 128 -13.14 36.05 3.81
C MET A 128 -13.18 36.61 2.40
N THR A 129 -12.40 37.66 2.14
CA THR A 129 -12.17 38.18 0.78
C THR A 129 -11.34 37.18 -0.04
N PRO A 130 -11.45 37.20 -1.37
CA PRO A 130 -10.62 36.34 -2.24
C PRO A 130 -9.12 36.40 -1.92
N ASP A 131 -8.56 37.60 -1.77
CA ASP A 131 -7.14 37.80 -1.47
C ASP A 131 -6.74 37.24 -0.10
N ALA A 132 -7.65 37.31 0.89
CA ALA A 132 -7.38 36.77 2.21
C ALA A 132 -7.32 35.23 2.19
N ILE A 133 -8.21 34.57 1.44
CA ILE A 133 -8.19 33.10 1.28
C ILE A 133 -6.89 32.65 0.62
N VAL A 134 -6.47 33.31 -0.46
CA VAL A 134 -5.21 32.98 -1.13
C VAL A 134 -4.01 33.21 -0.21
N SER A 135 -4.03 34.28 0.58
CA SER A 135 -2.97 34.59 1.55
C SER A 135 -2.88 33.55 2.67
N GLU A 136 -4.02 33.10 3.21
CA GLU A 136 -4.10 32.02 4.19
C GLU A 136 -3.49 30.71 3.68
N MET A 137 -3.82 30.33 2.45
CA MET A 137 -3.27 29.12 1.83
C MET A 137 -1.77 29.24 1.57
N ARG A 138 -1.28 30.40 1.12
CA ARG A 138 0.15 30.66 0.90
C ARG A 138 0.97 30.52 2.17
N LEU A 139 0.55 31.19 3.25
CA LEU A 139 1.24 31.13 4.53
C LEU A 139 1.31 29.69 5.05
N MET A 140 0.23 28.92 4.89
CA MET A 140 0.21 27.53 5.30
C MET A 140 1.12 26.66 4.42
N GLN A 141 1.12 26.88 3.10
CA GLN A 141 1.96 26.12 2.18
C GLN A 141 3.45 26.40 2.40
N ASP A 142 3.83 27.64 2.70
CA ASP A 142 5.21 28.00 3.05
C ASP A 142 5.66 27.26 4.33
N LEU A 143 4.76 27.13 5.31
CA LEU A 143 5.02 26.44 6.57
C LEU A 143 5.19 24.92 6.39
N LEU A 144 4.33 24.27 5.59
CA LEU A 144 4.30 22.81 5.45
C LEU A 144 5.22 22.25 4.36
N SER A 145 5.58 23.04 3.35
CA SER A 145 6.40 22.58 2.21
C SER A 145 7.63 21.73 2.61
N PRO A 146 8.40 22.06 3.66
CA PRO A 146 9.55 21.23 4.08
C PRO A 146 9.20 19.79 4.48
N PHE A 147 7.95 19.53 4.85
CA PHE A 147 7.47 18.23 5.33
C PHE A 147 6.74 17.43 4.25
N GLU A 148 6.22 18.09 3.21
CA GLU A 148 5.44 17.48 2.13
C GLU A 148 6.30 17.02 0.93
N ASN A 149 7.53 17.54 0.80
CA ASN A 149 8.40 17.35 -0.37
C ASN A 149 8.67 15.88 -0.75
N ASP A 150 8.89 15.00 0.24
CA ASP A 150 9.29 13.62 -0.03
C ASP A 150 8.18 12.86 -0.77
N LEU A 151 6.93 13.01 -0.31
CA LEU A 151 5.75 12.42 -0.96
C LEU A 151 5.30 13.22 -2.19
N GLY A 152 5.57 14.52 -2.22
CA GLY A 152 5.04 15.43 -3.23
C GLY A 152 3.51 15.53 -3.18
N ILE A 153 2.91 15.25 -2.03
CA ILE A 153 1.47 15.42 -1.79
C ILE A 153 1.31 16.76 -1.06
N TYR A 154 0.79 17.74 -1.78
CA TYR A 154 0.46 19.05 -1.23
C TYR A 154 -1.04 19.22 -1.33
N ALA A 155 -1.68 19.28 -0.18
CA ALA A 155 -3.10 19.14 -0.11
C ALA A 155 -3.69 20.16 0.85
N TYR A 156 -4.96 20.51 0.66
CA TYR A 156 -5.64 21.35 1.63
C TYR A 156 -7.07 20.90 1.92
N ARG A 157 -7.46 21.02 3.19
CA ARG A 157 -8.83 20.94 3.69
C ARG A 157 -9.16 22.26 4.36
N CYS A 158 -10.39 22.73 4.22
CA CYS A 158 -10.76 24.01 4.82
C CYS A 158 -11.47 23.85 6.17
N PRO A 159 -11.35 24.85 7.07
CA PRO A 159 -12.02 24.84 8.37
C PRO A 159 -13.53 24.57 8.27
N GLY A 160 -14.00 23.60 9.05
CA GLY A 160 -15.40 23.19 9.11
C GLY A 160 -15.95 22.66 7.79
N LEU A 161 -15.09 22.16 6.90
CA LEU A 161 -15.44 21.72 5.54
C LEU A 161 -16.12 22.82 4.72
N ASN A 162 -15.84 24.10 4.96
CA ASN A 162 -16.57 25.22 4.34
C ASN A 162 -16.01 25.69 2.99
N CYS A 163 -15.33 24.83 2.23
CA CYS A 163 -14.77 25.18 0.91
C CYS A 163 -15.54 24.59 -0.25
N GLY A 164 -16.07 25.45 -1.11
CA GLY A 164 -16.75 25.03 -2.33
C GLY A 164 -16.00 25.42 -3.60
N ALA A 165 -16.75 25.46 -4.69
CA ALA A 165 -16.25 25.84 -6.01
C ALA A 165 -15.52 27.20 -6.03
N ARG A 166 -15.95 28.15 -5.19
CA ARG A 166 -15.32 29.47 -5.07
C ARG A 166 -13.89 29.36 -4.59
N GLU A 167 -13.67 28.73 -3.44
CA GLU A 167 -12.36 28.61 -2.82
C GLU A 167 -11.42 27.77 -3.68
N ALA A 168 -11.92 26.66 -4.24
CA ALA A 168 -11.18 25.85 -5.22
C ALA A 168 -10.73 26.68 -6.42
N SER A 169 -11.62 27.49 -6.99
CA SER A 169 -11.30 28.35 -8.15
C SER A 169 -10.24 29.40 -7.80
N LEU A 170 -10.27 29.94 -6.58
CA LEU A 170 -9.29 30.93 -6.14
C LEU A 170 -7.88 30.33 -5.97
N VAL A 171 -7.78 29.15 -5.37
CA VAL A 171 -6.51 28.43 -5.24
C VAL A 171 -5.98 28.03 -6.62
N ASN A 172 -6.84 27.50 -7.49
CA ASN A 172 -6.49 27.13 -8.86
C ASN A 172 -6.11 28.33 -9.75
N ALA A 173 -6.60 29.53 -9.44
CA ALA A 173 -6.25 30.75 -10.17
C ALA A 173 -4.93 31.38 -9.67
N ALA A 174 -4.45 31.02 -8.48
CA ALA A 174 -3.19 31.52 -7.93
C ALA A 174 -2.01 30.72 -8.51
N PRO A 175 -1.12 31.33 -9.33
CA PRO A 175 -0.09 30.56 -10.06
C PRO A 175 0.89 29.80 -9.16
N ASP A 176 1.21 30.35 -7.98
CA ASP A 176 2.12 29.77 -7.00
C ASP A 176 1.49 28.63 -6.18
N LEU A 177 0.15 28.60 -6.06
CA LEU A 177 -0.57 27.54 -5.36
C LEU A 177 -1.07 26.45 -6.31
N SER A 178 -1.60 26.82 -7.48
CA SER A 178 -2.23 25.91 -8.44
C SER A 178 -1.30 24.84 -9.00
N THR A 179 0.01 25.09 -9.04
CA THR A 179 1.01 24.12 -9.48
C THR A 179 1.41 23.13 -8.37
N VAL A 180 0.92 23.34 -7.14
CA VAL A 180 1.37 22.63 -5.94
C VAL A 180 0.17 22.01 -5.22
N LEU A 181 -0.76 22.83 -4.72
CA LEU A 181 -1.88 22.44 -3.87
C LEU A 181 -3.02 21.77 -4.65
N LYS A 182 -3.45 20.61 -4.15
CA LYS A 182 -4.66 19.91 -4.57
C LYS A 182 -5.72 19.98 -3.46
N GLY A 183 -6.95 20.34 -3.83
CA GLY A 183 -8.05 20.41 -2.87
C GLY A 183 -9.24 21.22 -3.41
N PRO A 184 -10.24 21.49 -2.55
CA PRO A 184 -10.32 21.12 -1.14
C PRO A 184 -10.58 19.62 -0.95
N ILE A 185 -10.05 19.03 0.13
CA ILE A 185 -10.41 17.67 0.57
C ILE A 185 -11.68 17.72 1.41
N GLY A 186 -12.71 16.98 0.99
CA GLY A 186 -13.96 16.82 1.72
C GLY A 186 -13.92 15.65 2.72
N ALA A 187 -15.08 15.35 3.30
CA ALA A 187 -15.30 14.16 4.13
C ALA A 187 -16.63 13.50 3.75
N ASP A 188 -16.66 12.17 3.78
CA ASP A 188 -17.85 11.36 3.49
C ASP A 188 -18.63 11.02 4.78
N VAL A 189 -17.93 10.90 5.91
CA VAL A 189 -18.50 10.56 7.23
C VAL A 189 -17.80 11.37 8.33
N GLY A 190 -18.53 11.68 9.42
CA GLY A 190 -17.96 12.27 10.64
C GLY A 190 -18.30 13.73 10.88
N GLY A 191 -18.81 14.45 9.88
CA GLY A 191 -19.16 15.86 10.06
C GLY A 191 -20.40 16.12 10.94
N TRP A 192 -21.39 15.22 10.91
CA TRP A 192 -22.62 15.32 11.71
C TRP A 192 -23.33 13.95 11.80
N PHE A 193 -24.16 13.77 12.83
CA PHE A 193 -24.96 12.57 13.05
C PHE A 193 -26.41 12.93 13.47
N LEU A 194 -27.32 11.95 13.44
CA LEU A 194 -28.66 12.06 14.03
C LEU A 194 -28.78 11.14 15.22
N LEU A 195 -29.20 11.69 16.37
CA LEU A 195 -29.56 10.91 17.54
C LEU A 195 -30.90 10.17 17.31
N PRO A 196 -31.24 9.16 18.13
CA PRO A 196 -32.49 8.39 18.00
C PRO A 196 -33.78 9.23 18.09
N ASP A 197 -33.72 10.41 18.71
CA ASP A 197 -34.82 11.37 18.81
C ASP A 197 -34.91 12.32 17.59
N GLY A 198 -34.04 12.16 16.60
CA GLY A 198 -33.95 13.00 15.42
C GLY A 198 -33.12 14.27 15.59
N THR A 199 -32.48 14.47 16.75
CA THR A 199 -31.62 15.63 16.98
C THR A 199 -30.35 15.55 16.12
N PRO A 200 -30.06 16.54 15.26
CA PRO A 200 -28.79 16.63 14.56
C PRO A 200 -27.70 17.08 15.53
N VAL A 201 -26.59 16.35 15.54
CA VAL A 201 -25.42 16.65 16.35
C VAL A 201 -24.20 16.82 15.45
N GLY A 202 -23.27 17.67 15.87
CA GLY A 202 -21.94 17.70 15.25
C GLY A 202 -21.25 16.36 15.43
N GLY A 203 -20.14 16.13 14.73
CA GLY A 203 -19.35 14.90 14.82
C GLY A 203 -18.86 14.54 16.23
N ASP A 204 -17.69 13.94 16.29
CA ASP A 204 -17.03 13.55 17.54
C ASP A 204 -16.86 14.70 18.56
N TRP A 205 -16.66 15.94 18.09
CA TRP A 205 -16.59 17.12 18.97
C TRP A 205 -17.88 17.33 19.81
N TRP A 206 -19.06 17.02 19.26
CA TRP A 206 -20.32 17.22 19.98
C TRP A 206 -20.44 16.22 21.13
N PHE A 207 -20.04 14.97 20.89
CA PHE A 207 -20.01 13.94 21.93
C PHE A 207 -19.07 14.35 23.06
N TYR A 208 -17.88 14.85 22.72
CA TYR A 208 -16.93 15.36 23.70
C TYR A 208 -17.50 16.53 24.52
N ALA A 209 -18.03 17.56 23.85
CA ALA A 209 -18.55 18.76 24.48
C ALA A 209 -19.78 18.52 25.37
N ASN A 210 -20.47 17.39 25.22
CA ASN A 210 -21.64 16.99 26.01
C ASN A 210 -21.33 15.83 26.96
N ASP A 211 -20.06 15.64 27.34
CA ASP A 211 -19.59 14.61 28.27
C ASP A 211 -20.04 13.18 27.92
N ARG A 212 -20.17 12.90 26.62
CA ARG A 212 -20.44 11.57 26.08
C ARG A 212 -19.14 10.79 25.93
N THR A 213 -19.25 9.47 25.89
CA THR A 213 -18.07 8.60 25.79
C THR A 213 -17.59 8.41 24.35
N ALA A 214 -16.29 8.17 24.17
CA ALA A 214 -15.71 7.81 22.87
C ALA A 214 -16.37 6.55 22.27
N HIS A 215 -16.74 5.58 23.11
CA HIS A 215 -17.44 4.37 22.67
C HIS A 215 -18.84 4.67 22.09
N GLU A 216 -19.53 5.67 22.64
CA GLU A 216 -20.80 6.10 22.09
C GLU A 216 -20.62 6.72 20.70
N ALA A 217 -19.69 7.67 20.55
CA ALA A 217 -19.37 8.26 19.24
C ALA A 217 -18.96 7.18 18.22
N CYS A 218 -18.11 6.23 18.63
CA CYS A 218 -17.66 5.09 17.82
C CYS A 218 -18.83 4.29 17.23
N THR A 219 -19.94 4.14 17.97
CA THR A 219 -21.14 3.44 17.46
C THR A 219 -21.75 4.17 16.26
N TYR A 220 -21.85 5.49 16.30
CA TYR A 220 -22.39 6.28 15.18
C TYR A 220 -21.45 6.26 13.96
N TYR A 221 -20.14 6.41 14.18
CA TYR A 221 -19.14 6.33 13.12
C TYR A 221 -19.18 4.97 12.40
N THR A 222 -19.09 3.88 13.16
CA THR A 222 -19.00 2.54 12.59
C THR A 222 -20.28 2.11 11.87
N GLN A 223 -21.45 2.53 12.35
CA GLN A 223 -22.73 2.32 11.65
C GLN A 223 -22.79 3.09 10.33
N ALA A 224 -22.42 4.38 10.34
CA ALA A 224 -22.39 5.19 9.13
C ALA A 224 -21.39 4.65 8.10
N ILE A 225 -20.18 4.27 8.53
CA ILE A 225 -19.14 3.70 7.67
C ILE A 225 -19.63 2.39 7.05
N ARG A 226 -20.11 1.43 7.86
CA ARG A 226 -20.62 0.15 7.34
C ARG A 226 -21.75 0.34 6.34
N PHE A 227 -22.55 1.39 6.50
CA PHE A 227 -23.61 1.72 5.55
C PHE A 227 -23.07 2.16 4.18
N TRP A 228 -22.19 3.16 4.14
CA TRP A 228 -21.75 3.79 2.89
C TRP A 228 -20.62 3.05 2.18
N ILE A 229 -19.75 2.35 2.93
CA ILE A 229 -18.52 1.76 2.39
C ILE A 229 -18.79 0.59 1.42
N ARG A 230 -20.04 0.16 1.28
CA ARG A 230 -20.48 -0.89 0.34
C ARG A 230 -20.59 -0.40 -1.10
N SER A 231 -20.83 0.90 -1.31
CA SER A 231 -21.02 1.46 -2.66
C SER A 231 -19.77 2.13 -3.21
N HIS A 232 -18.93 2.67 -2.35
CA HIS A 232 -17.69 3.36 -2.69
C HIS A 232 -16.80 3.47 -1.44
N GLY A 233 -15.57 3.93 -1.60
CA GLY A 233 -14.70 4.25 -0.47
C GLY A 233 -15.20 5.48 0.31
N LEU A 234 -14.57 5.79 1.44
CA LEU A 234 -14.94 6.93 2.29
C LEU A 234 -13.70 7.66 2.83
N ILE A 235 -13.78 8.97 2.96
CA ILE A 235 -12.93 9.78 3.83
C ILE A 235 -13.69 10.04 5.14
N MET A 236 -13.12 9.60 6.26
CA MET A 236 -13.66 9.84 7.60
C MET A 236 -12.97 11.04 8.22
N LEU A 237 -13.77 11.98 8.71
CA LEU A 237 -13.35 13.11 9.53
C LEU A 237 -13.41 12.74 11.01
N LEU A 238 -12.31 12.97 11.73
CA LEU A 238 -12.24 13.00 13.18
C LEU A 238 -11.54 14.29 13.59
N HIS A 239 -11.74 14.74 14.83
CA HIS A 239 -11.04 15.90 15.39
C HIS A 239 -10.05 15.42 16.45
N VAL A 240 -8.82 15.94 16.39
CA VAL A 240 -7.82 15.74 17.47
C VAL A 240 -7.85 16.86 18.50
N ARG A 241 -8.56 17.95 18.20
CA ARG A 241 -8.89 19.00 19.16
C ARG A 241 -10.38 19.13 19.40
N THR A 242 -10.86 18.37 20.38
CA THR A 242 -12.24 18.48 20.85
C THR A 242 -12.39 19.40 22.07
N GLU A 243 -11.26 19.80 22.68
CA GLU A 243 -11.16 20.50 23.97
C GLU A 243 -11.40 22.02 23.90
N VAL A 244 -11.19 22.64 22.73
CA VAL A 244 -11.17 24.12 22.59
C VAL A 244 -12.52 24.80 22.85
N MET A 245 -13.60 24.02 23.01
CA MET A 245 -14.95 24.54 23.31
C MET A 245 -15.32 24.54 24.80
N THR A 246 -14.49 23.95 25.68
CA THR A 246 -14.73 23.96 27.15
C THR A 246 -13.72 24.83 27.91
N GLY A 247 -12.59 25.20 27.30
CA GLY A 247 -11.58 26.08 27.90
C GLY A 247 -10.69 25.41 28.95
N SER A 248 -10.65 24.07 28.99
CA SER A 248 -9.75 23.31 29.86
C SER A 248 -9.23 22.06 29.15
N ASP A 249 -7.90 21.88 29.16
CA ASP A 249 -7.28 20.57 28.93
C ASP A 249 -7.82 19.62 30.00
N ASP A 250 -8.50 18.56 29.59
CA ASP A 250 -8.83 17.49 30.51
C ASP A 250 -8.11 16.19 30.12
N ASN A 251 -7.98 15.30 31.10
CA ASN A 251 -7.24 14.05 30.94
C ASN A 251 -8.00 12.99 30.12
N ARG A 252 -9.07 13.35 29.38
CA ARG A 252 -9.80 12.38 28.57
C ARG A 252 -8.96 12.01 27.35
N ASN A 253 -8.65 10.72 27.19
CA ASN A 253 -8.01 10.18 26.00
C ASN A 253 -9.01 10.02 24.83
N PHE A 254 -9.93 10.97 24.67
CA PHE A 254 -11.09 10.80 23.81
C PHE A 254 -10.73 10.52 22.34
N PRO A 255 -9.85 11.29 21.66
CA PRO A 255 -9.52 11.01 20.26
C PRO A 255 -8.83 9.65 20.06
N PRO A 256 -7.79 9.27 20.84
CA PRO A 256 -7.21 7.92 20.76
C PRO A 256 -8.22 6.79 21.04
N ASP A 257 -9.08 6.94 22.06
CA ASP A 257 -10.07 5.92 22.43
C ASP A 257 -11.13 5.76 21.34
N LEU A 258 -11.57 6.87 20.72
CA LEU A 258 -12.55 6.86 19.63
C LEU A 258 -11.97 6.15 18.40
N PHE A 259 -10.80 6.60 17.93
CA PHE A 259 -10.23 6.03 16.72
C PHE A 259 -9.83 4.56 16.93
N GLY A 260 -9.30 4.22 18.11
CA GLY A 260 -9.04 2.83 18.50
C GLY A 260 -10.30 1.96 18.44
N CYS A 261 -11.41 2.44 19.01
CA CYS A 261 -12.70 1.75 18.95
C CYS A 261 -13.19 1.55 17.51
N ILE A 262 -13.08 2.57 16.65
CA ILE A 262 -13.48 2.50 15.24
C ILE A 262 -12.66 1.42 14.52
N VAL A 263 -11.34 1.46 14.65
CA VAL A 263 -10.43 0.47 14.03
C VAL A 263 -10.79 -0.95 14.50
N ASP A 264 -10.93 -1.15 15.81
CA ASP A 264 -11.18 -2.46 16.38
C ASP A 264 -12.54 -3.01 15.93
N THR A 265 -13.57 -2.15 15.87
CA THR A 265 -14.91 -2.53 15.41
C THR A 265 -14.94 -2.85 13.91
N LEU A 266 -14.25 -2.07 13.07
CA LEU A 266 -14.22 -2.26 11.62
C LEU A 266 -13.28 -3.38 11.16
N SER A 267 -12.33 -3.80 12.01
CA SER A 267 -11.53 -5.00 11.79
C SER A 267 -12.36 -6.28 11.79
N GLN A 268 -13.49 -6.26 12.50
CA GLN A 268 -14.40 -7.41 12.59
C GLN A 268 -15.34 -7.46 11.39
N PRO A 269 -15.67 -8.66 10.87
CA PRO A 269 -16.65 -8.82 9.80
C PRO A 269 -17.99 -8.17 10.16
N ASP A 270 -18.60 -7.48 9.19
CA ASP A 270 -19.97 -6.99 9.35
C ASP A 270 -20.96 -8.16 9.17
N THR A 271 -21.23 -8.87 10.26
CA THR A 271 -22.16 -10.02 10.27
C THR A 271 -23.63 -9.61 10.14
N GLN A 272 -23.95 -8.33 10.34
CA GLN A 272 -25.33 -7.86 10.27
C GLN A 272 -25.77 -7.57 8.83
N LEU A 273 -24.90 -6.93 8.05
CA LEU A 273 -25.22 -6.50 6.69
C LEU A 273 -24.38 -7.20 5.62
N ASN A 274 -23.50 -8.14 6.02
CA ASN A 274 -22.57 -8.83 5.13
C ASN A 274 -21.76 -7.84 4.26
N GLY A 275 -21.32 -6.75 4.88
CA GLY A 275 -20.53 -5.69 4.25
C GLY A 275 -19.09 -6.13 3.92
N PRO A 276 -18.39 -5.41 3.04
CA PRO A 276 -16.98 -5.69 2.76
C PRO A 276 -16.16 -5.46 4.05
N ARG A 277 -15.10 -6.24 4.29
CA ARG A 277 -14.17 -5.84 5.35
C ARG A 277 -13.43 -4.57 4.94
N VAL A 278 -13.18 -3.71 5.92
CA VAL A 278 -12.60 -2.39 5.73
C VAL A 278 -11.08 -2.48 5.55
N THR A 279 -10.57 -1.73 4.58
CA THR A 279 -9.13 -1.51 4.36
C THR A 279 -8.85 -0.04 4.63
N PHE A 280 -7.88 0.26 5.49
CA PHE A 280 -7.46 1.64 5.68
C PHE A 280 -6.48 1.99 4.57
N GLY A 281 -6.65 3.15 3.93
CA GLY A 281 -5.76 3.62 2.88
C GLY A 281 -5.25 5.04 3.15
N PRO A 282 -4.11 5.42 2.56
CA PRO A 282 -3.56 6.76 2.66
C PRO A 282 -4.36 7.77 1.82
N LEU A 283 -4.09 9.05 2.01
CA LEU A 283 -4.76 10.13 1.27
C LEU A 283 -4.58 10.01 -0.25
N ASP A 284 -3.42 9.54 -0.72
CA ASP A 284 -3.15 9.31 -2.14
C ASP A 284 -3.84 8.07 -2.73
N ALA A 285 -4.68 7.37 -1.95
CA ALA A 285 -5.63 6.40 -2.48
C ALA A 285 -6.88 7.07 -3.09
N VAL A 286 -7.11 8.36 -2.86
CA VAL A 286 -8.19 9.11 -3.54
C VAL A 286 -7.86 9.18 -5.04
N GLU A 287 -8.80 8.76 -5.89
CA GLU A 287 -8.59 8.68 -7.35
C GLU A 287 -8.03 10.00 -7.93
N GLY A 288 -6.90 9.93 -8.64
CA GLY A 288 -6.20 11.09 -9.22
C GLY A 288 -5.35 11.91 -8.24
N PHE A 289 -5.33 11.54 -6.95
CA PHE A 289 -4.62 12.23 -5.89
C PHE A 289 -3.22 11.66 -5.63
N LEU A 290 -2.37 11.56 -6.66
CA LEU A 290 -1.04 10.94 -6.54
C LEU A 290 0.06 11.94 -6.16
N GLY A 291 1.14 11.43 -5.58
CA GLY A 291 2.36 12.16 -5.20
C GLY A 291 3.37 12.37 -6.34
N ASN A 292 4.63 12.62 -5.98
CA ASN A 292 5.72 12.90 -6.94
C ASN A 292 6.27 11.67 -7.66
N VAL A 293 6.12 10.47 -7.10
CA VAL A 293 6.47 9.21 -7.75
C VAL A 293 5.16 8.49 -8.04
N GLN A 294 4.82 8.38 -9.32
CA GLN A 294 3.56 7.81 -9.78
C GLN A 294 3.81 6.86 -10.96
N ALA A 295 2.86 5.98 -11.24
CA ALA A 295 2.82 5.15 -12.43
C ALA A 295 1.68 5.65 -13.33
N GLY A 296 2.04 6.00 -14.57
CA GLY A 296 1.12 6.56 -15.54
C GLY A 296 0.02 5.58 -15.98
N PRO A 297 -0.81 6.00 -16.95
CA PRO A 297 -1.88 5.15 -17.48
C PRO A 297 -1.36 3.80 -17.95
N ALA A 298 -2.18 2.77 -17.80
CA ALA A 298 -1.84 1.42 -18.25
C ALA A 298 -1.78 1.34 -19.78
N GLU A 299 -0.61 1.02 -20.33
CA GLU A 299 -0.33 0.88 -21.75
C GLU A 299 -0.18 -0.59 -22.12
N SER A 300 -0.93 -1.07 -23.12
CA SER A 300 -0.73 -2.43 -23.63
C SER A 300 0.68 -2.57 -24.21
N ILE A 301 1.42 -3.58 -23.74
CA ILE A 301 2.77 -3.93 -24.21
C ILE A 301 2.81 -5.22 -25.02
N THR A 302 1.75 -6.02 -24.93
CA THR A 302 1.47 -7.18 -25.79
C THR A 302 0.03 -7.66 -25.55
N ALA A 303 -0.57 -8.27 -26.58
CA ALA A 303 -1.84 -9.00 -26.48
C ALA A 303 -1.65 -10.47 -26.04
N GLU A 304 -0.39 -10.92 -25.94
CA GLU A 304 -0.05 -12.26 -25.45
C GLU A 304 0.16 -12.25 -23.94
N PHE A 305 0.23 -13.44 -23.34
CA PHE A 305 0.47 -13.69 -21.92
C PHE A 305 -0.54 -13.03 -20.97
N GLY A 306 -1.72 -12.65 -21.49
CA GLY A 306 -2.88 -12.34 -20.67
C GLY A 306 -3.30 -13.52 -19.80
N SER A 307 -4.21 -13.31 -18.86
CA SER A 307 -4.64 -14.37 -17.95
C SER A 307 -5.41 -15.51 -18.64
N ALA A 308 -5.89 -15.28 -19.86
CA ALA A 308 -6.48 -16.30 -20.73
C ALA A 308 -5.46 -17.01 -21.64
N ASP A 309 -4.19 -16.61 -21.59
CA ASP A 309 -3.12 -17.12 -22.44
C ASP A 309 -2.00 -17.78 -21.61
N GLY A 310 -2.07 -19.11 -21.55
CA GLY A 310 -1.12 -19.93 -20.79
C GLY A 310 -1.50 -20.10 -19.32
N TYR A 311 -0.50 -20.43 -18.49
CA TYR A 311 -0.69 -20.88 -17.11
C TYR A 311 0.23 -20.14 -16.14
N GLY A 312 -0.21 -20.08 -14.88
CA GLY A 312 0.58 -19.49 -13.79
C GLY A 312 0.81 -17.99 -13.95
N ASN A 313 1.89 -17.50 -13.36
CA ASN A 313 2.30 -16.10 -13.39
C ASN A 313 3.15 -15.79 -14.63
N VAL A 314 3.15 -14.53 -15.08
CA VAL A 314 4.22 -14.05 -15.98
C VAL A 314 5.45 -13.71 -15.14
N LEU A 315 6.60 -14.24 -15.53
CA LEU A 315 7.89 -13.92 -14.91
C LEU A 315 8.68 -13.00 -15.85
N PHE A 316 9.53 -12.15 -15.25
CA PHE A 316 10.35 -11.19 -15.98
C PHE A 316 11.82 -11.35 -15.60
N ALA A 317 12.67 -11.50 -16.60
CA ALA A 317 14.12 -11.56 -16.45
C ALA A 317 14.79 -11.30 -17.82
N ASP A 318 16.07 -10.96 -17.85
CA ASP A 318 16.78 -10.76 -19.13
C ASP A 318 17.14 -12.13 -19.75
N ALA A 319 16.53 -12.52 -20.87
CA ALA A 319 16.80 -13.81 -21.52
C ALA A 319 18.01 -13.74 -22.47
N ASN A 320 18.36 -12.55 -22.95
CA ASN A 320 19.22 -12.36 -24.12
C ASN A 320 20.46 -11.49 -23.85
N LYS A 321 20.63 -10.99 -22.62
CA LYS A 321 21.68 -10.10 -22.14
C LYS A 321 21.68 -8.71 -22.82
N ASP A 322 20.52 -8.15 -23.11
CA ASP A 322 20.39 -6.79 -23.66
C ASP A 322 20.11 -5.72 -22.59
N GLY A 323 19.96 -6.14 -21.33
CA GLY A 323 19.68 -5.27 -20.20
C GLY A 323 18.20 -4.95 -20.02
N LEU A 324 17.31 -5.57 -20.80
CA LEU A 324 15.87 -5.42 -20.70
C LEU A 324 15.26 -6.68 -20.10
N ALA A 325 14.23 -6.51 -19.26
CA ALA A 325 13.46 -7.64 -18.78
C ALA A 325 12.55 -8.19 -19.91
N ASP A 326 12.72 -9.47 -20.23
CA ASP A 326 11.89 -10.24 -21.14
C ASP A 326 10.78 -10.98 -20.37
N ALA A 327 9.65 -11.25 -21.03
CA ALA A 327 8.53 -11.94 -20.41
C ALA A 327 8.59 -13.44 -20.65
N PHE A 328 8.33 -14.23 -19.61
CA PHE A 328 8.27 -15.69 -19.65
C PHE A 328 6.90 -16.18 -19.21
N LYS A 329 6.35 -17.16 -19.94
CA LYS A 329 5.06 -17.77 -19.61
C LYS A 329 5.04 -19.25 -19.96
N ALA A 330 4.40 -20.04 -19.11
CA ALA A 330 4.09 -21.43 -19.44
C ALA A 330 2.87 -21.51 -20.34
N ARG A 331 2.95 -22.32 -21.40
CA ARG A 331 1.81 -22.78 -22.19
C ARG A 331 1.91 -24.30 -22.34
N ASP A 332 0.96 -24.88 -23.05
CA ASP A 332 1.06 -26.29 -23.43
C ASP A 332 2.35 -26.57 -24.19
N GLY A 333 3.06 -27.62 -23.76
CA GLY A 333 4.31 -28.08 -24.36
C GLY A 333 5.59 -27.40 -23.86
N GLY A 334 5.52 -26.31 -23.08
CA GLY A 334 6.73 -25.72 -22.49
C GLY A 334 6.65 -24.25 -22.12
N VAL A 335 7.83 -23.64 -21.96
CA VAL A 335 7.99 -22.22 -21.59
C VAL A 335 8.26 -21.39 -22.84
N PHE A 336 7.51 -20.30 -22.98
CA PHE A 336 7.60 -19.32 -24.05
C PHE A 336 8.23 -18.03 -23.53
N VAL A 337 8.99 -17.35 -24.38
CA VAL A 337 9.68 -16.10 -24.08
C VAL A 337 9.32 -15.03 -25.10
N LEU A 338 8.94 -13.84 -24.63
CA LEU A 338 8.75 -12.64 -25.44
C LEU A 338 9.85 -11.64 -25.10
N THR A 339 10.69 -11.30 -26.08
CA THR A 339 11.78 -10.35 -25.87
C THR A 339 11.28 -8.91 -25.83
N SER A 340 11.78 -8.09 -24.92
CA SER A 340 11.51 -6.65 -24.91
C SER A 340 12.36 -5.92 -25.96
N ASN A 341 11.83 -4.81 -26.46
CA ASN A 341 12.60 -3.84 -27.27
C ASN A 341 12.70 -2.46 -26.60
N GLY A 342 12.35 -2.38 -25.31
CA GLY A 342 12.31 -1.14 -24.55
C GLY A 342 10.94 -0.46 -24.52
N LYS A 343 9.99 -0.91 -25.34
CA LYS A 343 8.64 -0.32 -25.43
C LYS A 343 7.51 -1.36 -25.49
N GLN A 344 7.73 -2.46 -26.19
CA GLN A 344 6.78 -3.54 -26.39
C GLN A 344 7.49 -4.87 -26.20
N LEU A 345 6.71 -5.89 -25.87
CA LEU A 345 7.18 -7.27 -25.93
C LEU A 345 6.96 -7.82 -27.34
N GLY A 346 7.88 -8.68 -27.79
CA GLY A 346 7.80 -9.35 -29.07
C GLY A 346 6.60 -10.31 -29.16
N GLN A 347 6.58 -11.08 -30.24
CA GLN A 347 5.57 -12.13 -30.45
C GLN A 347 6.15 -13.51 -30.14
N SER A 348 5.28 -14.42 -29.73
CA SER A 348 5.70 -15.81 -29.49
C SER A 348 6.12 -16.49 -30.78
N THR A 349 7.09 -17.38 -30.65
CA THR A 349 7.43 -18.37 -31.66
C THR A 349 6.35 -19.44 -31.77
N ALA A 350 6.34 -20.19 -32.88
CA ALA A 350 5.43 -21.32 -33.09
C ALA A 350 5.65 -22.47 -32.09
N TYR A 351 6.83 -22.55 -31.47
CA TYR A 351 7.24 -23.59 -30.53
C TYR A 351 7.84 -22.94 -29.27
N PRO A 352 7.76 -23.62 -28.10
CA PRO A 352 8.36 -23.11 -26.87
C PRO A 352 9.88 -23.02 -26.98
N GLN A 353 10.48 -22.02 -26.34
CA GLN A 353 11.92 -21.88 -26.18
C GLN A 353 12.51 -23.03 -25.35
N VAL A 354 11.75 -23.54 -24.37
CA VAL A 354 12.08 -24.74 -23.62
C VAL A 354 10.91 -25.71 -23.68
N PRO A 355 10.98 -26.76 -24.53
CA PRO A 355 10.00 -27.82 -24.53
C PRO A 355 10.06 -28.64 -23.24
N ILE A 356 8.91 -28.85 -22.59
CA ILE A 356 8.78 -29.67 -21.39
C ILE A 356 7.81 -30.81 -21.70
N ALA A 357 8.36 -32.01 -21.90
CA ALA A 357 7.60 -33.21 -22.24
C ALA A 357 7.17 -34.03 -21.01
N ASP A 358 7.53 -33.60 -19.79
CA ASP A 358 7.15 -34.27 -18.55
C ASP A 358 5.64 -34.09 -18.30
N PRO A 359 4.83 -35.17 -18.34
CA PRO A 359 3.39 -35.08 -18.08
C PRO A 359 3.05 -34.69 -16.64
N GLU A 360 3.98 -34.83 -15.69
CA GLU A 360 3.77 -34.40 -14.31
C GLU A 360 3.94 -32.88 -14.15
N TRP A 361 4.64 -32.20 -15.05
CA TRP A 361 4.80 -30.75 -14.98
C TRP A 361 3.46 -29.99 -14.92
N PRO A 362 2.49 -30.26 -15.82
CA PRO A 362 1.15 -29.70 -15.67
C PRO A 362 0.37 -30.35 -14.51
N ALA A 363 0.37 -31.69 -14.40
CA ALA A 363 -0.56 -32.41 -13.53
C ALA A 363 -0.23 -32.31 -12.03
N LYS A 364 1.06 -32.31 -11.68
CA LYS A 364 1.58 -32.31 -10.30
C LYS A 364 2.13 -30.95 -9.91
N PHE A 365 2.81 -30.27 -10.83
CA PHE A 365 3.52 -29.03 -10.52
C PHE A 365 2.82 -27.77 -11.03
N ASN A 366 1.63 -27.89 -11.63
CA ASN A 366 0.81 -26.79 -12.09
C ASN A 366 1.60 -25.76 -12.94
N TYR A 367 2.37 -26.28 -13.91
CA TYR A 367 3.17 -25.47 -14.84
C TYR A 367 4.21 -24.55 -14.18
N LYS A 368 4.64 -24.86 -12.94
CA LYS A 368 5.60 -24.04 -12.20
C LYS A 368 6.97 -24.01 -12.89
N PHE A 369 7.55 -22.82 -12.97
CA PHE A 369 8.93 -22.61 -13.42
C PHE A 369 9.47 -21.30 -12.82
N TRP A 370 10.77 -21.06 -12.97
CA TRP A 370 11.46 -19.82 -12.63
C TRP A 370 12.35 -19.39 -13.80
N ALA A 371 12.59 -18.08 -13.90
CA ALA A 371 13.55 -17.49 -14.83
C ALA A 371 14.61 -16.74 -14.00
N VAL A 372 15.86 -17.23 -13.99
CA VAL A 372 16.91 -16.75 -13.06
C VAL A 372 18.27 -16.80 -13.74
N ASP A 373 19.05 -15.73 -13.63
CA ASP A 373 20.46 -15.75 -14.03
C ASP A 373 21.31 -16.46 -12.97
N LEU A 374 21.24 -17.80 -12.95
CA LEU A 374 21.80 -18.63 -11.89
C LEU A 374 23.32 -18.45 -11.70
N HIS A 375 24.04 -18.12 -12.77
CA HIS A 375 25.51 -18.05 -12.73
C HIS A 375 26.08 -16.68 -13.10
N GLY A 376 25.30 -15.61 -12.99
CA GLY A 376 25.79 -14.25 -13.25
C GLY A 376 26.23 -14.01 -14.70
N THR A 377 25.65 -14.75 -15.64
CA THR A 377 25.97 -14.65 -17.07
C THR A 377 25.37 -13.40 -17.71
N GLY A 378 24.40 -12.79 -17.05
CA GLY A 378 23.48 -11.78 -17.57
C GLY A 378 22.32 -12.38 -18.37
N ARG A 379 22.08 -13.69 -18.30
CA ARG A 379 20.97 -14.38 -19.00
C ARG A 379 20.22 -15.28 -18.04
N ALA A 380 18.91 -15.18 -18.07
CA ALA A 380 18.03 -16.01 -17.28
C ALA A 380 17.95 -17.43 -17.85
N ASP A 381 18.40 -18.39 -17.05
CA ASP A 381 18.09 -19.80 -17.21
C ASP A 381 16.62 -20.07 -16.88
N ILE A 382 16.07 -21.18 -17.38
CA ILE A 382 14.74 -21.64 -17.01
C ILE A 382 14.87 -22.84 -16.07
N ILE A 383 14.27 -22.74 -14.89
CA ILE A 383 14.24 -23.79 -13.88
C ILE A 383 12.81 -24.31 -13.77
N TYR A 384 12.62 -25.63 -13.71
CA TYR A 384 11.30 -26.22 -13.50
C TYR A 384 11.38 -27.52 -12.68
N PRO A 385 10.36 -27.84 -11.88
CA PRO A 385 10.35 -29.05 -11.08
C PRO A 385 9.92 -30.28 -11.88
N THR A 386 10.46 -31.42 -11.50
CA THR A 386 10.09 -32.78 -11.96
C THR A 386 10.13 -33.72 -10.75
N SER A 387 9.70 -34.97 -10.90
CA SER A 387 9.89 -35.97 -9.83
C SER A 387 11.35 -36.36 -9.58
N ALA A 388 12.31 -35.91 -10.40
CA ALA A 388 13.74 -36.05 -10.12
C ALA A 388 14.31 -34.91 -9.25
N GLY A 389 13.56 -33.82 -9.07
CA GLY A 389 14.03 -32.57 -8.45
C GLY A 389 13.89 -31.38 -9.40
N LEU A 390 14.67 -30.32 -9.18
CA LEU A 390 14.68 -29.16 -10.05
C LEU A 390 15.57 -29.42 -11.26
N MET A 391 15.03 -29.17 -12.45
CA MET A 391 15.73 -29.21 -13.73
C MET A 391 16.08 -27.78 -14.16
N ARG A 392 17.21 -27.62 -14.84
CA ARG A 392 17.66 -26.35 -15.43
C ARG A 392 17.83 -26.53 -16.93
N ALA A 393 17.18 -25.67 -17.71
CA ALA A 393 17.50 -25.41 -19.10
C ALA A 393 18.44 -24.18 -19.15
N PRO A 394 19.75 -24.37 -19.44
CA PRO A 394 20.71 -23.26 -19.41
C PRO A 394 20.51 -22.32 -20.60
N ALA A 395 20.59 -21.01 -20.38
CA ALA A 395 20.64 -20.02 -21.44
C ALA A 395 21.99 -20.11 -22.16
N ILE A 396 21.97 -20.44 -23.46
CA ILE A 396 23.17 -20.66 -24.29
C ILE A 396 23.23 -19.71 -25.50
N GLY A 397 22.32 -18.73 -25.55
CA GLY A 397 22.27 -17.70 -26.58
C GLY A 397 23.59 -16.97 -26.76
N LYS A 398 23.90 -16.59 -28.01
CA LYS A 398 25.03 -15.72 -28.35
C LYS A 398 24.52 -14.36 -28.81
N GLY A 399 25.14 -13.28 -28.34
CA GLY A 399 24.61 -11.93 -28.56
C GLY A 399 23.16 -11.85 -28.08
N ASN A 400 22.28 -11.20 -28.82
CA ASN A 400 20.88 -11.02 -28.36
C ASN A 400 19.97 -12.20 -28.76
N ALA A 401 20.52 -13.37 -29.12
CA ALA A 401 19.72 -14.55 -29.42
C ALA A 401 19.19 -15.18 -28.13
N VAL A 402 17.89 -15.49 -28.10
CA VAL A 402 17.27 -16.32 -27.06
C VAL A 402 17.40 -17.79 -27.47
N ALA A 403 18.18 -18.56 -26.72
CA ALA A 403 18.34 -20.00 -26.96
C ALA A 403 18.68 -20.72 -25.66
N TYR A 404 18.13 -21.92 -25.48
CA TYR A 404 18.31 -22.75 -24.30
C TYR A 404 18.93 -24.10 -24.66
N GLY A 405 19.83 -24.59 -23.81
CA GLY A 405 20.43 -25.91 -23.92
C GLY A 405 19.50 -27.01 -23.42
N PRO A 406 19.88 -28.28 -23.62
CA PRO A 406 19.11 -29.41 -23.13
C PRO A 406 18.97 -29.34 -21.59
N PRO A 407 17.76 -29.56 -21.04
CA PRO A 407 17.57 -29.55 -19.60
C PRO A 407 18.41 -30.62 -18.89
N ALA A 408 19.02 -30.26 -17.77
CA ALA A 408 19.76 -31.15 -16.89
C ALA A 408 19.31 -30.98 -15.44
N LEU A 409 19.54 -32.01 -14.60
CA LEU A 409 19.22 -31.93 -13.18
C LEU A 409 20.06 -30.85 -12.50
N LEU A 410 19.40 -29.85 -11.93
CA LEU A 410 20.03 -28.80 -11.12
C LEU A 410 20.31 -29.32 -9.71
N THR A 411 19.29 -29.91 -9.08
CA THR A 411 19.42 -30.52 -7.76
C THR A 411 18.30 -31.52 -7.49
N ALA A 412 18.65 -32.65 -6.87
CA ALA A 412 17.70 -33.67 -6.42
C ALA A 412 17.04 -33.35 -5.07
N TYR A 413 17.45 -32.25 -4.39
CA TYR A 413 17.03 -31.93 -3.03
C TYR A 413 15.49 -31.86 -2.88
N PHE A 414 14.81 -31.36 -3.92
CA PHE A 414 13.37 -31.13 -3.92
C PHE A 414 12.54 -32.31 -4.47
N LYS A 415 13.16 -33.47 -4.77
CA LYS A 415 12.47 -34.58 -5.47
C LYS A 415 11.26 -35.16 -4.72
N ASP A 416 11.33 -35.16 -3.38
CA ASP A 416 10.28 -35.71 -2.51
C ASP A 416 9.43 -34.61 -1.85
N TRP A 417 9.58 -33.36 -2.27
CA TRP A 417 8.79 -32.26 -1.71
C TRP A 417 7.33 -32.32 -2.18
N ASP A 418 6.43 -31.93 -1.29
CA ASP A 418 5.07 -31.56 -1.69
C ASP A 418 5.15 -30.41 -2.71
N PRO A 419 4.54 -30.54 -3.91
CA PRO A 419 4.52 -29.48 -4.92
C PRO A 419 4.09 -28.11 -4.40
N ALA A 420 3.19 -28.06 -3.40
CA ALA A 420 2.75 -26.81 -2.81
C ALA A 420 3.87 -26.06 -2.09
N LEU A 421 4.88 -26.76 -1.53
CA LEU A 421 6.02 -26.13 -0.86
C LEU A 421 6.98 -25.44 -1.83
N LEU A 422 6.97 -25.85 -3.10
CA LEU A 422 7.78 -25.21 -4.14
C LEU A 422 7.35 -23.76 -4.42
N ASP A 423 6.17 -23.32 -3.98
CA ASP A 423 5.77 -21.90 -4.03
C ASP A 423 6.68 -20.98 -3.21
N SER A 424 7.49 -21.53 -2.29
CA SER A 424 8.43 -20.76 -1.47
C SER A 424 9.87 -20.73 -2.00
N VAL A 425 10.15 -21.45 -3.10
CA VAL A 425 11.50 -21.50 -3.68
C VAL A 425 11.79 -20.17 -4.36
N ALA A 426 12.86 -19.52 -3.90
CA ALA A 426 13.39 -18.27 -4.42
C ALA A 426 14.91 -18.39 -4.61
N PHE A 427 15.48 -17.41 -5.30
CA PHE A 427 16.89 -17.42 -5.68
C PHE A 427 17.53 -16.08 -5.33
N GLY A 428 18.77 -16.12 -4.83
CA GLY A 428 19.54 -14.94 -4.44
C GLY A 428 20.98 -15.31 -4.13
N ASP A 429 21.93 -14.42 -4.40
CA ASP A 429 23.33 -14.60 -4.01
C ASP A 429 23.49 -14.32 -2.51
N THR A 430 23.43 -15.36 -1.67
CA THR A 430 23.48 -15.20 -0.20
C THR A 430 24.89 -15.35 0.37
N ASN A 431 25.85 -15.79 -0.44
CA ASN A 431 27.25 -15.96 -0.04
C ASN A 431 28.21 -14.90 -0.65
N GLY A 432 27.71 -14.06 -1.56
CA GLY A 432 28.43 -12.98 -2.22
C GLY A 432 29.39 -13.43 -3.33
N ASP A 433 29.18 -14.60 -3.94
CA ASP A 433 30.08 -15.18 -4.95
C ASP A 433 29.70 -14.85 -6.40
N GLY A 434 28.59 -14.13 -6.62
CA GLY A 434 28.06 -13.77 -7.93
C GLY A 434 27.20 -14.85 -8.59
N HIS A 435 26.94 -15.96 -7.89
CA HIS A 435 26.01 -17.01 -8.31
C HIS A 435 24.77 -17.00 -7.42
N GLN A 436 23.65 -17.48 -7.96
CA GLN A 436 22.39 -17.51 -7.23
C GLN A 436 22.27 -18.80 -6.42
N ASP A 437 22.10 -18.64 -5.11
CA ASP A 437 21.75 -19.71 -4.19
C ASP A 437 20.24 -19.96 -4.21
N ILE A 438 19.82 -21.13 -3.70
CA ILE A 438 18.40 -21.47 -3.58
C ILE A 438 17.97 -21.25 -2.13
N VAL A 439 16.94 -20.45 -1.91
CA VAL A 439 16.32 -20.24 -0.61
C VAL A 439 14.91 -20.82 -0.66
N ALA A 440 14.52 -21.55 0.39
CA ALA A 440 13.19 -22.15 0.43
C ALA A 440 12.67 -22.25 1.86
N TRP A 441 11.35 -22.25 2.00
CA TRP A 441 10.70 -22.47 3.29
C TRP A 441 10.57 -23.97 3.59
N THR A 442 10.79 -24.34 4.85
CA THR A 442 10.54 -25.68 5.40
C THR A 442 9.78 -25.56 6.73
N PRO A 443 9.20 -26.66 7.26
CA PRO A 443 8.59 -26.62 8.59
C PRO A 443 9.52 -26.14 9.71
N ASN A 444 10.85 -26.31 9.55
CA ASN A 444 11.84 -25.86 10.54
C ASN A 444 12.32 -24.41 10.32
N GLY A 445 11.78 -23.70 9.33
CA GLY A 445 12.19 -22.35 8.95
C GLY A 445 12.73 -22.28 7.53
N VAL A 446 13.35 -21.15 7.19
CA VAL A 446 13.93 -20.94 5.86
C VAL A 446 15.33 -21.56 5.79
N ILE A 447 15.60 -22.28 4.73
CA ILE A 447 16.91 -22.90 4.43
C ILE A 447 17.56 -22.21 3.24
N GLN A 448 18.87 -22.46 3.10
CA GLN A 448 19.66 -22.05 1.94
C GLN A 448 20.37 -23.28 1.39
N LEU A 449 20.32 -23.49 0.07
CA LEU A 449 21.21 -24.38 -0.65
C LEU A 449 22.21 -23.50 -1.40
N ILE A 450 23.48 -23.60 -1.03
CA ILE A 450 24.56 -22.80 -1.57
C ILE A 450 25.14 -23.47 -2.80
N TYR A 451 25.36 -22.70 -3.86
CA TYR A 451 26.09 -23.19 -5.02
C TYR A 451 27.56 -23.36 -4.67
N ASP A 452 28.12 -24.55 -4.90
CA ASP A 452 29.50 -24.89 -4.50
C ASP A 452 30.58 -24.45 -5.52
N GLY A 453 30.19 -23.78 -6.60
CA GLY A 453 31.09 -23.42 -7.71
C GLY A 453 31.50 -24.61 -8.61
N ALA A 454 31.12 -25.83 -8.27
CA ALA A 454 31.47 -27.07 -8.97
C ALA A 454 30.25 -27.79 -9.59
N GLY A 455 29.07 -27.18 -9.51
CA GLY A 455 27.85 -27.71 -10.13
C GLY A 455 26.84 -28.30 -9.15
N GLN A 456 27.07 -28.21 -7.83
CA GLN A 456 26.14 -28.73 -6.82
C GLN A 456 25.56 -27.64 -5.94
N TYR A 457 24.35 -27.90 -5.43
CA TYR A 457 23.69 -27.11 -4.41
C TYR A 457 23.74 -27.85 -3.07
N VAL A 458 24.43 -27.26 -2.10
CA VAL A 458 24.71 -27.87 -0.79
C VAL A 458 23.95 -27.15 0.30
N LEU A 459 23.27 -27.90 1.18
CA LEU A 459 22.52 -27.32 2.30
C LEU A 459 23.45 -26.57 3.27
N SER A 460 23.18 -25.29 3.48
CA SER A 460 23.83 -24.48 4.51
C SER A 460 23.34 -24.89 5.91
N PRO A 461 24.22 -24.97 6.92
CA PRO A 461 23.80 -25.14 8.30
C PRO A 461 23.11 -23.89 8.89
N SER A 462 23.17 -22.75 8.20
CA SER A 462 22.67 -21.46 8.68
C SER A 462 21.28 -21.12 8.12
N GLY A 463 20.27 -21.85 8.59
CA GLY A 463 18.86 -21.54 8.33
C GLY A 463 18.31 -20.41 9.20
N ILE A 464 17.09 -19.96 8.90
CA ILE A 464 16.34 -18.94 9.66
C ILE A 464 15.14 -19.61 10.34
N GLU A 465 15.31 -20.06 11.57
CA GLU A 465 14.28 -20.80 12.33
C GLU A 465 13.04 -19.97 12.69
N PHE A 466 13.18 -18.64 12.72
CA PHE A 466 12.08 -17.70 13.02
C PHE A 466 10.86 -17.94 12.13
N PHE A 467 11.08 -18.26 10.85
CA PHE A 467 10.03 -18.52 9.86
C PHE A 467 9.50 -19.96 9.91
N SER A 468 9.58 -20.67 11.04
CA SER A 468 9.13 -22.07 11.17
C SER A 468 7.61 -22.23 11.21
N SER A 469 7.12 -23.45 10.97
CA SER A 469 5.70 -23.79 11.13
C SER A 469 5.23 -23.64 12.59
N THR A 470 6.10 -23.89 13.56
CA THR A 470 5.80 -23.62 14.98
C THR A 470 5.58 -22.14 15.27
N GLY A 471 6.14 -21.25 14.44
CA GLY A 471 5.88 -19.81 14.47
C GLY A 471 4.66 -19.37 13.66
N GLY A 472 3.89 -20.29 13.07
CA GLY A 472 2.69 -19.99 12.28
C GLY A 472 2.94 -19.62 10.82
N TRP A 473 4.14 -19.88 10.29
CA TRP A 473 4.52 -19.46 8.94
C TRP A 473 4.15 -20.43 7.82
N GLN A 474 3.53 -21.58 8.11
CA GLN A 474 3.19 -22.59 7.10
C GLN A 474 2.04 -22.20 6.16
N ASP A 475 1.21 -21.23 6.56
CA ASP A 475 0.03 -20.88 5.78
C ASP A 475 0.45 -20.24 4.45
N PRO A 476 -0.20 -20.57 3.31
CA PRO A 476 0.21 -20.07 2.00
C PRO A 476 0.36 -18.54 1.92
N GLN A 477 -0.52 -17.80 2.60
CA GLN A 477 -0.47 -16.32 2.64
C GLN A 477 0.81 -15.75 3.29
N TYR A 478 1.61 -16.56 3.98
CA TYR A 478 2.91 -16.19 4.52
C TYR A 478 4.04 -16.84 3.74
N ARG A 479 4.07 -18.19 3.66
CA ARG A 479 5.21 -18.91 3.06
C ARG A 479 5.44 -18.62 1.58
N THR A 480 4.39 -18.26 0.83
CA THR A 480 4.51 -17.95 -0.61
C THR A 480 4.95 -16.51 -0.87
N THR A 481 5.11 -15.70 0.19
CA THR A 481 5.64 -14.33 0.13
C THR A 481 7.15 -14.27 0.35
N LEU A 482 7.82 -15.44 0.39
CA LEU A 482 9.26 -15.52 0.53
C LEU A 482 9.93 -14.85 -0.66
N GLN A 483 10.75 -13.84 -0.35
CA GLN A 483 11.49 -13.04 -1.32
C GLN A 483 12.95 -12.96 -0.91
N VAL A 484 13.82 -12.95 -1.91
CA VAL A 484 15.26 -12.90 -1.72
C VAL A 484 15.80 -11.81 -2.62
N ARG A 485 16.38 -10.77 -2.03
CA ARG A 485 16.95 -9.62 -2.75
C ARG A 485 17.90 -8.88 -1.81
N ASP A 486 18.97 -8.30 -2.34
CA ASP A 486 19.79 -7.35 -1.59
C ASP A 486 18.98 -6.06 -1.38
N ILE A 487 18.44 -5.87 -0.16
CA ILE A 487 17.60 -4.71 0.16
C ILE A 487 18.40 -3.58 0.81
N ASN A 488 19.64 -3.85 1.21
CA ASN A 488 20.49 -2.87 1.89
C ASN A 488 21.64 -2.34 1.01
N GLY A 489 21.83 -2.94 -0.17
CA GLY A 489 22.79 -2.51 -1.20
C GLY A 489 24.22 -2.96 -0.95
N ASP A 490 24.43 -4.05 -0.20
CA ASP A 490 25.76 -4.51 0.16
C ASP A 490 26.34 -5.65 -0.67
N GLY A 491 25.60 -6.11 -1.67
CA GLY A 491 25.98 -7.20 -2.56
C GLY A 491 25.63 -8.59 -2.03
N PHE A 492 24.98 -8.72 -0.87
CA PHE A 492 24.49 -9.99 -0.35
C PHE A 492 22.97 -9.97 -0.31
N ALA A 493 22.34 -11.03 -0.82
CA ALA A 493 20.90 -11.12 -0.80
C ALA A 493 20.37 -11.36 0.63
N ASP A 494 19.32 -10.61 0.97
CA ASP A 494 18.58 -10.71 2.22
C ASP A 494 17.31 -11.55 2.03
N VAL A 495 16.74 -12.07 3.12
CA VAL A 495 15.53 -12.91 3.07
C VAL A 495 14.38 -12.18 3.75
N CYS A 496 13.27 -12.00 3.02
CA CYS A 496 12.08 -11.37 3.56
C CYS A 496 10.84 -12.25 3.41
N MET A 497 9.93 -12.17 4.38
CA MET A 497 8.65 -12.85 4.38
C MET A 497 7.61 -12.02 5.13
N ARG A 498 6.37 -12.07 4.65
CA ARG A 498 5.21 -11.45 5.29
C ARG A 498 4.60 -12.42 6.31
N GLY A 499 4.39 -11.95 7.54
CA GLY A 499 3.65 -12.67 8.59
C GLY A 499 2.42 -11.89 9.03
N VAL A 500 1.56 -12.49 9.88
CA VAL A 500 0.24 -11.92 10.30
C VAL A 500 0.25 -10.41 10.54
N ALA A 501 1.23 -9.95 11.34
CA ALA A 501 1.29 -8.58 11.83
C ALA A 501 2.17 -7.66 10.98
N ASP A 502 3.29 -8.16 10.45
CA ASP A 502 4.34 -7.35 9.82
C ASP A 502 4.99 -8.08 8.63
N TYR A 503 5.71 -7.32 7.81
CA TYR A 503 6.69 -7.81 6.85
C TYR A 503 8.07 -7.84 7.49
N TYR A 504 8.69 -9.01 7.54
CA TYR A 504 9.95 -9.24 8.24
C TYR A 504 11.08 -9.50 7.25
N CYS A 505 12.26 -8.95 7.52
CA CYS A 505 13.47 -9.29 6.79
C CYS A 505 14.60 -9.70 7.73
N ALA A 506 15.28 -10.77 7.34
CA ALA A 506 16.52 -11.25 7.89
C ALA A 506 17.68 -10.70 7.05
N ILE A 507 18.43 -9.76 7.61
CA ILE A 507 19.57 -9.16 6.92
C ILE A 507 20.75 -10.13 6.93
N ASN A 508 21.41 -10.30 5.79
CA ASN A 508 22.59 -11.14 5.64
C ASN A 508 23.73 -10.58 6.49
N ASN A 509 24.39 -11.45 7.27
CA ASN A 509 25.47 -11.04 8.16
C ASN A 509 26.86 -11.12 7.51
N ARG A 510 26.94 -11.49 6.22
CA ARG A 510 28.16 -11.68 5.41
C ARG A 510 29.13 -12.71 5.98
N ARG A 511 28.63 -13.63 6.81
CA ARG A 511 29.38 -14.71 7.44
C ARG A 511 28.70 -16.07 7.24
N GLY A 512 27.95 -16.19 6.15
CA GLY A 512 27.25 -17.42 5.76
C GLY A 512 25.86 -17.60 6.41
N GLY A 513 25.31 -16.57 7.06
CA GLY A 513 23.97 -16.63 7.66
C GLY A 513 23.30 -15.26 7.76
N PHE A 514 22.24 -15.17 8.58
CA PHE A 514 21.45 -13.95 8.73
C PHE A 514 21.40 -13.48 10.18
N TYR A 515 21.16 -12.18 10.37
CA TYR A 515 20.70 -11.65 11.64
C TYR A 515 19.26 -12.10 11.94
N TRP A 516 18.85 -11.96 13.21
CA TRP A 516 17.47 -12.24 13.59
C TRP A 516 16.50 -11.37 12.76
N PRO A 517 15.42 -11.94 12.21
CA PRO A 517 14.47 -11.17 11.41
C PRO A 517 13.86 -10.02 12.21
N MET A 518 13.84 -8.83 11.61
CA MET A 518 13.22 -7.65 12.20
C MET A 518 11.99 -7.23 11.41
N SER A 519 11.10 -6.46 12.05
CA SER A 519 9.95 -5.86 11.38
C SER A 519 10.42 -4.71 10.49
N TRP A 520 10.18 -4.83 9.18
CA TRP A 520 10.50 -3.81 8.19
C TRP A 520 9.27 -3.00 7.78
N SER A 521 8.08 -3.57 7.87
CA SER A 521 6.83 -2.83 7.64
C SER A 521 5.66 -3.41 8.38
N LYS A 522 4.79 -2.53 8.88
CA LYS A 522 3.47 -2.87 9.44
C LYS A 522 2.32 -2.66 8.46
N LYS A 523 2.58 -2.12 7.26
CA LYS A 523 1.53 -1.73 6.29
C LYS A 523 0.96 -2.93 5.50
N PHE A 524 1.69 -4.04 5.46
CA PHE A 524 1.38 -5.22 4.63
C PHE A 524 0.85 -6.42 5.44
N ARG A 525 -0.04 -6.13 6.39
CA ARG A 525 -0.52 -7.10 7.40
C ARG A 525 -1.92 -7.62 7.13
N ASP A 526 -2.34 -8.68 7.84
CA ASP A 526 -3.68 -9.29 7.69
C ASP A 526 -4.78 -8.27 7.97
N ALA A 527 -4.59 -7.45 9.00
CA ALA A 527 -5.50 -6.37 9.35
C ALA A 527 -5.60 -5.25 8.28
N GLN A 528 -4.79 -5.30 7.23
CA GLN A 528 -4.86 -4.44 6.03
C GLN A 528 -5.14 -5.26 4.75
N ARG A 529 -5.79 -6.44 4.90
CA ARG A 529 -6.23 -7.34 3.82
C ARG A 529 -5.14 -8.07 3.05
N TRP A 530 -3.89 -7.98 3.48
CA TRP A 530 -2.82 -8.72 2.81
C TRP A 530 -2.88 -10.24 3.09
N ASP A 531 -3.91 -10.75 3.77
CA ASP A 531 -4.28 -12.17 3.83
C ASP A 531 -5.02 -12.62 2.55
N ASP A 532 -5.45 -11.68 1.70
CA ASP A 532 -6.09 -11.96 0.41
C ASP A 532 -5.08 -12.45 -0.64
N PRO A 533 -5.34 -13.60 -1.31
CA PRO A 533 -4.49 -14.12 -2.38
C PRO A 533 -4.18 -13.18 -3.52
N VAL A 534 -5.10 -12.28 -3.90
CA VAL A 534 -4.85 -11.32 -4.99
C VAL A 534 -3.80 -10.30 -4.55
N GLN A 535 -3.79 -9.93 -3.27
CA GLN A 535 -2.86 -8.94 -2.73
C GLN A 535 -1.50 -9.58 -2.39
N TYR A 536 -1.42 -10.61 -1.56
CA TYR A 536 -0.11 -11.14 -1.16
C TYR A 536 0.70 -11.76 -2.31
N LYS A 537 0.04 -12.28 -3.35
CA LYS A 537 0.72 -12.80 -4.56
C LYS A 537 1.28 -11.71 -5.47
N SER A 538 0.86 -10.47 -5.26
CA SER A 538 1.38 -9.31 -6.00
C SER A 538 2.56 -8.64 -5.32
N LEU A 539 2.90 -9.06 -4.08
CA LEU A 539 4.03 -8.49 -3.36
C LEU A 539 5.32 -8.68 -4.16
N SER A 540 6.12 -7.63 -4.25
CA SER A 540 7.43 -7.65 -4.89
C SER A 540 8.37 -6.71 -4.14
N LEU A 541 9.56 -7.17 -3.80
CA LEU A 541 10.66 -6.24 -3.54
C LEU A 541 11.02 -5.64 -4.88
N ALA A 542 10.71 -4.36 -5.09
CA ALA A 542 10.86 -3.67 -6.37
C ALA A 542 11.82 -2.49 -6.26
N LYS A 543 12.57 -2.21 -7.34
CA LYS A 543 13.42 -1.03 -7.47
C LYS A 543 12.63 0.10 -8.14
N ILE A 544 12.24 1.11 -7.37
CA ILE A 544 11.47 2.25 -7.85
C ILE A 544 12.14 3.52 -7.35
N ASN A 545 12.27 4.52 -8.23
CA ASN A 545 12.97 5.76 -7.94
C ASN A 545 14.42 5.54 -7.41
N GLY A 546 15.10 4.53 -7.95
CA GLY A 546 16.47 4.18 -7.57
C GLY A 546 16.63 3.40 -6.25
N THR A 547 15.54 3.19 -5.51
CA THR A 547 15.54 2.56 -4.18
C THR A 547 14.79 1.23 -4.20
N ILE A 548 15.29 0.23 -3.46
CA ILE A 548 14.53 -1.00 -3.21
C ILE A 548 13.46 -0.73 -2.14
N GLY A 549 12.23 -1.14 -2.42
CA GLY A 549 11.13 -1.09 -1.47
C GLY A 549 10.15 -2.23 -1.70
N LEU A 550 9.10 -2.29 -0.88
CA LEU A 550 8.05 -3.29 -1.01
C LEU A 550 6.87 -2.74 -1.81
N ALA A 551 6.57 -3.35 -2.94
CA ALA A 551 5.47 -2.98 -3.83
C ALA A 551 4.39 -4.06 -3.87
N GLY A 552 3.18 -3.69 -4.26
CA GLY A 552 2.10 -4.64 -4.48
C GLY A 552 0.79 -3.99 -4.92
N GLY A 553 -0.21 -4.81 -5.15
CA GLY A 553 -1.57 -4.43 -5.53
C GLY A 553 -2.55 -4.50 -4.37
N THR A 554 -3.47 -3.54 -4.33
CA THR A 554 -4.55 -3.45 -3.35
C THR A 554 -5.85 -3.09 -4.04
N ILE A 555 -6.97 -3.10 -3.31
CA ILE A 555 -8.27 -2.69 -3.83
C ILE A 555 -8.25 -1.26 -4.40
N TYR A 556 -7.35 -0.41 -3.90
CA TYR A 556 -7.26 1.01 -4.22
C TYR A 556 -6.11 1.38 -5.16
N GLY A 557 -5.37 0.41 -5.70
CA GLY A 557 -4.33 0.68 -6.67
C GLY A 557 -3.03 -0.11 -6.49
N VAL A 558 -1.97 0.37 -7.13
CA VAL A 558 -0.60 -0.11 -6.98
C VAL A 558 0.09 0.72 -5.90
N VAL A 559 0.73 0.07 -4.94
CA VAL A 559 1.44 0.72 -3.83
C VAL A 559 2.93 0.40 -3.83
N PHE A 560 3.71 1.29 -3.25
CA PHE A 560 5.14 1.12 -3.00
C PHE A 560 5.49 1.73 -1.65
N GLN A 561 6.18 0.96 -0.80
CA GLN A 561 6.78 1.47 0.42
C GLN A 561 8.30 1.49 0.28
N GLU A 562 8.82 2.70 0.19
CA GLU A 562 10.24 2.97 -0.02
C GLU A 562 11.04 2.70 1.26
N LYS A 563 12.26 2.18 1.10
CA LYS A 563 13.21 1.98 2.20
C LYS A 563 13.60 3.32 2.81
N ASP A 564 13.61 3.36 4.13
CA ASP A 564 14.20 4.46 4.89
C ASP A 564 15.72 4.48 4.64
N PRO A 565 16.28 5.60 4.16
CA PRO A 565 17.73 5.71 3.96
C PRO A 565 18.51 5.57 5.27
N ASP A 566 17.93 5.97 6.39
CA ASP A 566 18.61 6.06 7.68
C ASP A 566 18.37 4.85 8.59
N ASN A 567 17.36 4.03 8.30
CA ASN A 567 16.94 2.92 9.15
C ASN A 567 16.71 1.61 8.38
N PHE A 568 16.70 0.49 9.10
CA PHE A 568 16.38 -0.85 8.57
C PHE A 568 14.86 -1.09 8.51
N GLN A 569 14.12 -0.19 7.85
CA GLN A 569 12.67 -0.26 7.71
C GLN A 569 12.21 0.31 6.37
N PHE A 570 11.04 -0.12 5.90
CA PHE A 570 10.27 0.59 4.89
C PHE A 570 9.38 1.61 5.60
N LEU A 571 9.47 2.88 5.23
CA LEU A 571 8.76 3.96 5.92
C LEU A 571 7.78 4.67 5.00
N LEU A 572 8.26 5.16 3.87
CA LEU A 572 7.52 6.08 3.01
C LEU A 572 6.58 5.32 2.07
N HIS A 573 5.31 5.24 2.46
CA HIS A 573 4.27 4.56 1.67
C HIS A 573 3.64 5.50 0.65
N ARG A 574 3.48 5.01 -0.58
CA ARG A 574 2.96 5.75 -1.73
C ARG A 574 1.97 4.90 -2.50
N VAL A 575 0.92 5.52 -2.99
CA VAL A 575 0.11 4.97 -4.07
C VAL A 575 0.72 5.43 -5.40
N LEU A 576 1.12 4.48 -6.24
CA LEU A 576 1.73 4.77 -7.53
C LEU A 576 0.65 5.01 -8.60
N ASN A 577 -0.41 4.21 -8.60
CA ASN A 577 -1.52 4.33 -9.55
C ASN A 577 -2.81 3.89 -8.85
N ASN A 578 -3.85 4.74 -8.89
CA ASN A 578 -5.16 4.47 -8.30
C ASN A 578 -6.31 4.54 -9.35
N THR A 579 -5.96 4.55 -10.64
CA THR A 579 -6.89 4.77 -11.76
C THR A 579 -6.96 3.60 -12.72
N ASP A 580 -5.96 2.73 -12.76
CA ASP A 580 -5.80 1.72 -13.82
C ASP A 580 -5.61 0.29 -13.27
N TYR A 581 -5.59 0.13 -11.94
CA TYR A 581 -5.43 -1.16 -11.28
C TYR A 581 -6.49 -1.40 -10.20
N SER A 582 -6.95 -2.64 -10.10
CA SER A 582 -7.76 -3.15 -9.00
C SER A 582 -7.55 -4.62 -8.76
N ALA A 583 -7.53 -5.00 -7.48
CA ALA A 583 -7.69 -6.39 -7.05
C ALA A 583 -9.16 -6.87 -7.05
N LEU A 584 -10.13 -5.96 -7.09
CA LEU A 584 -11.56 -6.28 -7.07
C LEU A 584 -12.09 -6.55 -8.49
N PRO A 585 -12.60 -7.76 -8.80
CA PRO A 585 -13.09 -8.13 -10.12
C PRO A 585 -14.45 -7.51 -10.50
N ASP A 586 -15.23 -7.12 -9.50
CA ASP A 586 -16.56 -6.53 -9.64
C ASP A 586 -16.55 -5.00 -9.65
N TRP A 587 -15.46 -4.37 -9.18
CA TRP A 587 -15.22 -2.95 -9.38
C TRP A 587 -14.70 -2.70 -10.81
N LYS A 588 -15.07 -1.55 -11.40
CA LYS A 588 -14.57 -0.99 -12.69
C LYS A 588 -13.76 -2.02 -13.50
N SER A 589 -14.46 -2.92 -14.19
CA SER A 589 -13.88 -4.16 -14.73
C SER A 589 -12.74 -3.92 -15.72
N GLU A 590 -12.70 -2.74 -16.33
CA GLU A 590 -11.60 -2.27 -17.16
C GLU A 590 -10.27 -2.01 -16.41
N ARG A 591 -10.28 -2.03 -15.07
CA ARG A 591 -9.09 -1.88 -14.19
C ARG A 591 -8.65 -3.19 -13.55
N PHE A 592 -9.49 -4.23 -13.62
CA PHE A 592 -9.20 -5.50 -12.96
C PHE A 592 -8.02 -6.22 -13.64
N ALA A 593 -7.09 -6.68 -12.80
CA ALA A 593 -5.98 -7.51 -13.22
C ALA A 593 -5.87 -8.73 -12.30
N SER A 594 -5.66 -9.90 -12.91
CA SER A 594 -5.49 -11.15 -12.15
C SER A 594 -4.13 -11.26 -11.48
N GLN A 595 -3.15 -10.50 -11.97
CA GLN A 595 -1.79 -10.46 -11.46
C GLN A 595 -1.22 -9.05 -11.61
N LEU A 596 -0.32 -8.69 -10.70
CA LEU A 596 0.57 -7.53 -10.81
C LEU A 596 2.00 -8.02 -10.59
N THR A 597 2.92 -7.55 -11.41
CA THR A 597 4.36 -7.78 -11.27
C THR A 597 5.11 -6.48 -11.57
N PHE A 598 6.42 -6.47 -11.35
CA PHE A 598 7.28 -5.30 -11.51
C PHE A 598 8.50 -5.69 -12.34
N ALA A 599 8.79 -4.95 -13.41
CA ALA A 599 9.92 -5.28 -14.28
C ALA A 599 10.47 -4.06 -15.02
N ASP A 600 11.79 -4.04 -15.24
CA ASP A 600 12.46 -3.03 -16.06
C ASP A 600 12.53 -3.48 -17.53
N ILE A 601 11.41 -3.39 -18.24
CA ILE A 601 11.39 -3.73 -19.66
C ILE A 601 12.05 -2.65 -20.54
N GLN A 602 12.46 -1.51 -19.96
CA GLN A 602 13.02 -0.36 -20.68
C GLN A 602 14.53 -0.17 -20.50
N GLY A 603 15.14 -0.88 -19.54
CA GLY A 603 16.53 -0.69 -19.15
C GLY A 603 16.77 0.64 -18.44
N ALA A 604 15.74 1.21 -17.80
CA ALA A 604 15.79 2.51 -17.13
C ALA A 604 16.35 2.43 -15.70
N GLY A 605 16.61 1.22 -15.18
CA GLY A 605 17.07 0.96 -13.82
C GLY A 605 15.96 1.02 -12.75
N ASN A 606 14.71 1.15 -13.17
CA ASN A 606 13.51 1.09 -12.33
C ASN A 606 12.53 0.06 -12.89
N GLU A 607 11.79 -0.58 -12.01
CA GLU A 607 10.84 -1.63 -12.34
C GLU A 607 9.42 -1.05 -12.39
N ASP A 608 8.84 -1.01 -13.59
CA ASP A 608 7.49 -0.51 -13.77
C ASP A 608 6.47 -1.57 -13.34
N PRO A 609 5.32 -1.17 -12.77
CA PRO A 609 4.19 -2.07 -12.59
C PRO A 609 3.68 -2.62 -13.93
N ILE A 610 3.46 -3.92 -14.00
CA ILE A 610 2.87 -4.62 -15.14
C ILE A 610 1.68 -5.42 -14.65
N ALA A 611 0.49 -5.02 -15.11
CA ALA A 611 -0.76 -5.71 -14.85
C ALA A 611 -1.01 -6.80 -15.90
N GLN A 612 -1.32 -8.00 -15.44
CA GLN A 612 -1.83 -9.07 -16.29
C GLN A 612 -3.36 -8.98 -16.32
N ARG A 613 -3.89 -8.68 -17.50
CA ARG A 613 -5.33 -8.66 -17.76
C ARG A 613 -5.71 -9.87 -18.60
N THR A 614 -7.00 -10.10 -18.79
CA THR A 614 -7.49 -11.23 -19.59
C THR A 614 -6.96 -11.21 -21.03
N ASP A 615 -6.74 -10.03 -21.58
CA ASP A 615 -6.42 -9.76 -22.98
C ASP A 615 -4.96 -9.35 -23.25
N GLY A 616 -4.09 -9.42 -22.24
CA GLY A 616 -2.66 -9.18 -22.43
C GLY A 616 -1.95 -8.60 -21.22
N LEU A 617 -0.80 -7.99 -21.48
CA LEU A 617 0.03 -7.33 -20.48
C LEU A 617 0.00 -5.83 -20.67
N PHE A 618 -0.14 -5.12 -19.56
CA PHE A 618 -0.28 -3.68 -19.52
C PHE A 618 0.73 -3.09 -18.55
N ARG A 619 1.64 -2.26 -19.05
CA ARG A 619 2.65 -1.57 -18.27
C ARG A 619 2.11 -0.22 -17.79
N MET A 620 2.43 0.18 -16.57
CA MET A 620 2.17 1.51 -16.04
C MET A 620 3.50 2.25 -15.91
N PRO A 621 3.89 3.10 -16.88
CA PRO A 621 5.22 3.71 -16.88
C PRO A 621 5.45 4.60 -15.66
N LEU A 622 6.55 4.39 -14.93
CA LEU A 622 6.91 5.25 -13.80
C LEU A 622 7.22 6.67 -14.26
N GLN A 623 6.70 7.64 -13.52
CA GLN A 623 6.93 9.07 -13.69
C GLN A 623 7.41 9.63 -12.36
N ILE A 624 8.62 10.18 -12.38
CA ILE A 624 9.25 10.83 -11.23
C ILE A 624 9.20 12.33 -11.48
N LEU A 625 8.24 12.98 -10.84
CA LEU A 625 8.03 14.42 -10.91
C LEU A 625 9.03 15.11 -9.99
N LYS A 626 9.92 15.90 -10.58
CA LYS A 626 10.80 16.79 -9.80
C LYS A 626 10.07 18.09 -9.54
N ARG A 627 10.14 18.57 -8.30
CA ARG A 627 9.74 19.94 -7.96
C ARG A 627 10.79 20.93 -8.43
#